data_AF-A0A7U7J224-F1
#
_entry.id   AF-A0A7U7J224-F1
#
_cell.length_a   1.000
_cell.length_b   1.000
_cell.length_c   1.000
_cell.angle_alpha   90.00
_cell.angle_beta   90.00
_cell.angle_gamma   90.00
#
_symmetry.space_group_name_H-M   'P 1'
#
loop_
_entity.id
_entity.type
_entity.pdbx_description
1 polymer ?
#
loop_
_entity_poly.entity_id
_entity_poly.type
_entity_poly.pdbx_seq_one_letter_code
_entity_poly.pdbx_strand_id
1 'polypeptide(L)'
;MMPVRLLRPVCTAFTGVALSGVLTVGSAIAQPVQAHPFWNRLLHHFAGRPGTPSSTPVGSIATTTSQPAGTGSSSRPTPVPTAPALPEFTDEDRLAELTLSTALTFMLPRTLTPHTPQELCLWGMQALLEVPQPLQQPDHGQAPSSSFTLAVQPGTMFSPAHMSLLHDRHPLLSVRTPGKDDVTGWSHLSLQLITLLRRDVPSYQLMNDETLLSRFLNGLLARLDPYSRYQSPPPPPSQSDAVTPAQPPPEPAASVGLTLRRTRAHFPVVAALNLDSPLWDAGIIPGDSLTSLDHQSTRQMALPALQAMLTGPAGSTVELEFRTQDGHHLIRNFTRGRMAEESVFPEQAGRFPVLRVTHFSSRTAEEVSQYLSTLLPETPPNSSLPHPPDGRTPPAPTLPGLVLDLRGNHGGILQQAVMTAALFLDHGVIATTEGRAAEANHVWSIQGGDLTNNTPLALLVDQDTGSAAEVLAAALADQQRAVVTGSSTFGKGMVQISSTLPNGGHLSLTWAHITAPQGWALQDLGVLPQLCTSPQGQFSLRDQLAALRADQSLMTNALRQSRLISTDSPEAARRALRQVCPPAAASPTDISAALALFIIPHTYRAALLHLPDNTAIHPAANTTP
;
A
#
# COMPACT_ATOMS: atom_id res chain seq x y z
N MET A 1 50.53 32.90 7.99
CA MET A 1 50.62 32.33 9.34
C MET A 1 50.28 30.85 9.27
N MET A 2 51.01 30.04 10.04
CA MET A 2 51.31 28.63 9.81
C MET A 2 50.14 27.62 9.79
N PRO A 3 50.34 26.44 9.15
CA PRO A 3 49.37 25.35 8.96
C PRO A 3 49.62 24.14 9.87
N VAL A 4 48.63 23.24 10.02
CA VAL A 4 48.78 21.90 10.63
C VAL A 4 47.68 20.98 10.04
N ARG A 5 47.83 19.69 9.69
CA ARG A 5 48.91 18.81 9.19
C ARG A 5 48.20 17.50 8.80
N LEU A 6 48.55 16.91 7.66
CA LEU A 6 48.09 15.58 7.22
C LEU A 6 48.53 14.47 8.18
N LEU A 7 47.70 13.43 8.34
CA LEU A 7 48.14 12.09 8.73
C LEU A 7 47.42 11.02 7.88
N ARG A 8 48.24 10.14 7.31
CA ARG A 8 47.91 8.94 6.51
C ARG A 8 48.02 7.67 7.40
N PRO A 9 47.61 6.48 6.90
CA PRO A 9 47.05 5.39 7.70
C PRO A 9 48.10 4.42 8.26
N VAL A 10 47.68 3.63 9.26
CA VAL A 10 48.45 2.49 9.79
C VAL A 10 47.83 1.18 9.32
N CYS A 11 48.64 0.39 8.63
CA CYS A 11 48.42 -1.02 8.34
C CYS A 11 48.54 -1.85 9.62
N THR A 12 47.69 -2.87 9.76
CA THR A 12 48.05 -4.09 10.49
C THR A 12 47.67 -5.29 9.65
N ALA A 13 48.69 -6.05 9.26
CA ALA A 13 48.58 -7.34 8.61
C ALA A 13 48.46 -8.42 9.71
N PHE A 14 47.58 -9.39 9.49
CA PHE A 14 47.75 -10.74 10.03
C PHE A 14 47.39 -11.75 8.92
N THR A 15 48.45 -12.38 8.42
CA THR A 15 48.49 -13.77 7.90
C THR A 15 47.68 -14.70 8.81
N GLY A 16 46.93 -15.71 8.38
CA GLY A 16 46.85 -16.48 7.14
C GLY A 16 46.66 -17.94 7.54
N VAL A 17 45.60 -18.62 7.07
CA VAL A 17 45.57 -20.10 6.93
C VAL A 17 44.66 -20.42 5.75
N ALA A 18 45.25 -21.03 4.72
CA ALA A 18 44.56 -21.64 3.61
C ALA A 18 44.19 -23.08 3.97
N LEU A 19 42.98 -23.53 3.60
CA LEU A 19 42.73 -24.94 3.35
C LEU A 19 41.93 -25.06 2.06
N SER A 20 42.60 -25.63 1.06
CA SER A 20 42.07 -26.02 -0.24
C SER A 20 41.22 -27.28 -0.09
N GLY A 21 40.08 -27.31 -0.79
CA GLY A 21 39.25 -28.49 -0.94
C GLY A 21 38.55 -28.44 -2.30
N VAL A 22 39.23 -28.97 -3.32
CA VAL A 22 38.68 -29.31 -4.64
C VAL A 22 37.78 -30.53 -4.46
N LEU A 23 36.60 -30.58 -5.10
CA LEU A 23 36.07 -31.80 -5.73
C LEU A 23 34.93 -31.48 -6.73
N THR A 24 35.24 -31.91 -7.94
CA THR A 24 34.55 -32.12 -9.21
C THR A 24 33.03 -32.36 -9.26
N VAL A 25 32.51 -31.88 -10.39
CA VAL A 25 31.25 -32.15 -11.10
C VAL A 25 30.92 -33.64 -11.25
N GLY A 26 29.62 -33.98 -11.12
CA GLY A 26 29.05 -35.25 -11.56
C GLY A 26 27.56 -35.10 -11.89
N SER A 27 27.25 -35.17 -13.18
CA SER A 27 25.90 -35.17 -13.76
C SER A 27 25.18 -36.50 -13.56
N ALA A 28 23.87 -36.49 -13.32
CA ALA A 28 23.00 -37.63 -13.63
C ALA A 28 21.57 -37.17 -13.96
N ILE A 29 21.07 -37.69 -15.08
CA ILE A 29 19.80 -37.43 -15.75
C ILE A 29 18.84 -38.60 -15.45
N ALA A 30 17.53 -38.28 -15.40
CA ALA A 30 16.34 -39.15 -15.62
C ALA A 30 16.07 -40.32 -14.63
N GLN A 31 14.85 -40.81 -14.43
CA GLN A 31 13.45 -40.33 -14.43
C GLN A 31 12.59 -41.51 -13.81
N PRO A 32 11.23 -41.52 -13.78
CA PRO A 32 10.43 -41.80 -12.58
C PRO A 32 9.71 -43.17 -12.57
N VAL A 33 9.10 -43.57 -11.44
CA VAL A 33 8.07 -44.64 -11.39
C VAL A 33 6.93 -44.30 -10.42
N GLN A 34 5.72 -44.64 -10.87
CA GLN A 34 4.39 -44.37 -10.33
C GLN A 34 3.93 -45.31 -9.18
N ALA A 35 3.04 -44.75 -8.36
CA ALA A 35 1.79 -45.27 -7.75
C ALA A 35 1.52 -46.77 -7.43
N HIS A 36 0.96 -46.96 -6.22
CA HIS A 36 -0.28 -47.70 -5.85
C HIS A 36 -0.22 -49.14 -5.23
N PRO A 37 -1.31 -49.63 -4.55
CA PRO A 37 -1.30 -50.07 -3.14
C PRO A 37 -1.58 -51.59 -2.94
N PHE A 38 -1.27 -52.17 -1.78
CA PHE A 38 -1.49 -53.61 -1.56
C PHE A 38 -1.84 -53.96 -0.09
N TRP A 39 -3.13 -54.24 0.11
CA TRP A 39 -3.80 -55.01 1.18
C TRP A 39 -4.24 -54.44 2.52
N ASN A 40 -5.41 -54.99 2.85
CA ASN A 40 -6.39 -54.73 3.87
C ASN A 40 -6.62 -56.10 4.57
N ARG A 41 -6.83 -56.09 5.89
CA ARG A 41 -7.41 -57.14 6.76
C ARG A 41 -6.58 -58.37 7.17
N LEU A 42 -6.45 -58.57 8.48
CA LEU A 42 -6.98 -59.77 9.16
C LEU A 42 -7.22 -59.53 10.67
N LEU A 43 -8.26 -60.20 11.17
CA LEU A 43 -9.07 -59.92 12.37
C LEU A 43 -8.69 -60.78 13.60
N HIS A 44 -9.03 -60.23 14.78
CA HIS A 44 -9.61 -60.82 16.01
C HIS A 44 -9.28 -62.23 16.53
N HIS A 45 -8.99 -62.31 17.85
CA HIS A 45 -9.64 -63.16 18.89
C HIS A 45 -8.92 -62.88 20.24
N PHE A 46 -9.49 -62.81 21.45
CA PHE A 46 -10.77 -63.23 22.04
C PHE A 46 -11.08 -62.36 23.29
N ALA A 47 -12.36 -62.23 23.64
CA ALA A 47 -12.87 -61.62 24.87
C ALA A 47 -13.04 -62.65 26.01
N GLY A 48 -13.00 -62.19 27.27
CA GLY A 48 -13.41 -62.93 28.46
C GLY A 48 -14.01 -61.98 29.51
N ARG A 49 -15.16 -62.37 30.08
CA ARG A 49 -16.23 -61.56 30.68
C ARG A 49 -16.15 -61.47 32.24
N PRO A 50 -17.10 -60.81 32.94
CA PRO A 50 -16.88 -60.01 34.16
C PRO A 50 -17.34 -60.68 35.48
N GLY A 51 -17.06 -60.02 36.62
CA GLY A 51 -17.71 -60.30 37.90
C GLY A 51 -17.42 -59.25 38.99
N THR A 52 -18.48 -58.62 39.50
CA THR A 52 -18.64 -57.98 40.83
C THR A 52 -19.90 -58.62 41.45
N PRO A 53 -20.19 -58.62 42.78
CA PRO A 53 -20.06 -57.49 43.72
C PRO A 53 -19.83 -57.84 45.22
N SER A 54 -19.99 -56.80 46.09
CA SER A 54 -20.24 -56.77 47.56
C SER A 54 -19.04 -56.97 48.51
N SER A 55 -18.96 -56.47 49.75
CA SER A 55 -19.60 -55.38 50.54
C SER A 55 -18.93 -55.33 51.93
N THR A 56 -18.55 -54.11 52.40
CA THR A 56 -18.53 -53.61 53.81
C THR A 56 -17.61 -54.30 54.87
N PRO A 57 -17.48 -53.77 56.12
CA PRO A 57 -16.38 -52.91 56.59
C PRO A 57 -15.70 -53.46 57.88
N VAL A 58 -15.11 -52.59 58.73
CA VAL A 58 -14.45 -52.86 60.05
C VAL A 58 -12.92 -53.04 59.93
N GLY A 59 -12.05 -52.46 60.75
CA GLY A 59 -12.17 -51.63 61.94
C GLY A 59 -10.77 -51.24 62.44
N SER A 60 -10.73 -50.15 63.19
CA SER A 60 -9.58 -49.54 63.87
C SER A 60 -8.82 -50.47 64.84
N ILE A 61 -7.49 -50.38 64.85
CA ILE A 61 -6.66 -50.62 66.05
C ILE A 61 -5.62 -49.51 66.16
N ALA A 62 -5.62 -48.85 67.32
CA ALA A 62 -4.61 -47.93 67.77
C ALA A 62 -3.46 -48.68 68.44
N THR A 63 -2.23 -48.26 68.19
CA THR A 63 -1.09 -48.49 69.09
C THR A 63 -0.21 -47.26 69.08
N THR A 64 -0.16 -46.60 70.23
CA THR A 64 0.92 -45.77 70.77
C THR A 64 2.28 -46.43 70.46
N THR A 65 3.37 -45.72 70.14
CA THR A 65 4.17 -44.89 71.06
C THR A 65 5.36 -44.30 70.27
N SER A 66 5.96 -43.23 70.82
CA SER A 66 7.31 -42.68 70.57
C SER A 66 7.43 -41.51 69.57
N GLN A 67 7.44 -40.31 70.14
CA GLN A 67 8.24 -39.19 69.64
C GLN A 67 9.73 -39.53 69.75
N PRO A 68 10.54 -39.05 68.80
CA PRO A 68 11.72 -38.31 69.21
C PRO A 68 11.68 -36.89 68.63
N ALA A 69 12.12 -35.94 69.45
CA ALA A 69 12.33 -34.56 69.08
C ALA A 69 13.36 -34.47 67.94
N GLY A 70 12.92 -33.95 66.80
CA GLY A 70 13.77 -33.54 65.70
C GLY A 70 13.39 -32.12 65.30
N THR A 71 14.21 -31.15 65.71
CA THR A 71 14.18 -29.78 65.20
C THR A 71 14.59 -29.78 63.73
N GLY A 72 13.64 -30.08 62.85
CA GLY A 72 13.75 -29.89 61.41
C GLY A 72 12.85 -28.73 61.01
N SER A 73 13.47 -27.61 60.63
CA SER A 73 12.81 -26.50 59.95
C SER A 73 12.20 -27.01 58.64
N SER A 74 10.95 -27.45 58.70
CA SER A 74 10.11 -27.66 57.53
C SER A 74 9.69 -26.29 57.03
N SER A 75 10.50 -25.69 56.16
CA SER A 75 10.03 -24.63 55.27
C SER A 75 8.88 -25.21 54.45
N ARG A 76 7.65 -24.91 54.88
CA ARG A 76 6.45 -25.10 54.07
C ARG A 76 6.75 -24.48 52.71
N PRO A 77 6.58 -25.18 51.57
CA PRO A 77 6.73 -24.52 50.29
C PRO A 77 5.78 -23.32 50.31
N THR A 78 6.35 -22.13 50.13
CA THR A 78 5.57 -20.92 49.89
C THR A 78 4.55 -21.26 48.81
N PRO A 79 3.24 -20.98 49.02
CA PRO A 79 2.26 -21.23 47.98
C PRO A 79 2.75 -20.50 46.73
N VAL A 80 2.98 -21.25 45.65
CA VAL A 80 3.22 -20.65 44.33
C VAL A 80 2.02 -19.73 44.10
N PRO A 81 2.24 -18.41 43.91
CA PRO A 81 1.12 -17.50 43.70
C PRO A 81 0.27 -18.05 42.56
N THR A 82 -0.98 -18.38 42.86
CA THR A 82 -1.92 -18.89 41.86
C THR A 82 -2.38 -17.71 41.01
N ALA A 83 -2.43 -17.89 39.69
CA ALA A 83 -2.99 -16.87 38.80
C ALA A 83 -4.42 -16.52 39.25
N PRO A 84 -4.83 -15.24 39.14
CA PRO A 84 -6.15 -14.81 39.54
C PRO A 84 -7.24 -15.49 38.69
N ALA A 85 -8.47 -15.54 39.21
CA ALA A 85 -9.60 -16.10 38.48
C ALA A 85 -9.83 -15.35 37.16
N LEU A 86 -10.19 -16.09 36.11
CA LEU A 86 -10.48 -15.52 34.79
C LEU A 86 -11.74 -14.64 34.87
N PRO A 87 -11.73 -13.45 34.24
CA PRO A 87 -12.88 -12.55 34.24
C PRO A 87 -14.04 -13.09 33.40
N GLU A 88 -15.28 -12.78 33.78
CA GLU A 88 -16.45 -12.96 32.90
C GLU A 88 -16.47 -11.84 31.85
N PHE A 89 -16.84 -12.19 30.61
CA PHE A 89 -16.89 -11.23 29.50
C PHE A 89 -18.17 -10.40 29.50
N THR A 90 -18.00 -9.09 29.37
CA THR A 90 -19.09 -8.14 29.08
C THR A 90 -19.57 -8.29 27.63
N ASP A 91 -20.67 -7.62 27.27
CA ASP A 91 -21.14 -7.60 25.87
C ASP A 91 -20.14 -6.89 24.93
N GLU A 92 -19.42 -5.88 25.43
CA GLU A 92 -18.33 -5.21 24.69
C GLU A 92 -17.14 -6.15 24.46
N ASP A 93 -16.76 -6.93 25.48
CA ASP A 93 -15.73 -7.95 25.35
C ASP A 93 -16.11 -8.98 24.27
N ARG A 94 -17.38 -9.42 24.23
CA ARG A 94 -17.86 -10.37 23.20
C ARG A 94 -17.80 -9.79 21.79
N LEU A 95 -18.08 -8.50 21.62
CA LEU A 95 -17.92 -7.82 20.33
C LEU A 95 -16.44 -7.76 19.90
N ALA A 96 -15.53 -7.52 20.85
CA ALA A 96 -14.09 -7.54 20.60
C ALA A 96 -13.60 -8.96 20.21
N GLU A 97 -14.10 -10.01 20.87
CA GLU A 97 -13.81 -11.41 20.53
C GLU A 97 -14.24 -11.73 19.09
N LEU A 98 -15.48 -11.37 18.75
CA LEU A 98 -16.04 -11.57 17.42
C LEU A 98 -15.26 -10.79 16.36
N THR A 99 -14.84 -9.57 16.69
CA THR A 99 -14.03 -8.73 15.82
C THR A 99 -12.68 -9.36 15.53
N LEU A 100 -11.98 -9.83 16.57
CA LEU A 100 -10.70 -10.50 16.43
C LEU A 100 -10.81 -11.82 15.65
N SER A 101 -11.81 -12.65 15.95
CA SER A 101 -12.05 -13.90 15.24
C SER A 101 -12.36 -13.66 13.75
N THR A 102 -13.16 -12.63 13.46
CA THR A 102 -13.46 -12.20 12.08
C THR A 102 -12.21 -11.71 11.36
N ALA A 103 -11.38 -10.91 12.02
CA ALA A 103 -10.11 -10.43 11.46
C ALA A 103 -9.17 -11.60 11.12
N LEU A 104 -8.96 -12.54 12.05
CA LEU A 104 -8.12 -13.72 11.82
C LEU A 104 -8.66 -14.58 10.67
N THR A 105 -9.97 -14.84 10.65
CA THR A 105 -10.62 -15.61 9.58
C THR A 105 -10.47 -14.94 8.22
N PHE A 106 -10.53 -13.61 8.16
CA PHE A 106 -10.29 -12.85 6.95
C PHE A 106 -8.83 -12.93 6.49
N MET A 107 -7.87 -12.81 7.43
CA MET A 107 -6.43 -12.75 7.15
C MET A 107 -5.80 -14.09 6.78
N LEU A 108 -6.11 -15.16 7.53
CA LEU A 108 -5.41 -16.44 7.44
C LEU A 108 -5.40 -17.12 6.06
N PRO A 109 -6.39 -16.95 5.15
CA PRO A 109 -6.26 -17.42 3.77
C PRO A 109 -5.57 -16.41 2.82
N ARG A 110 -5.37 -15.15 3.24
CA ARG A 110 -4.97 -14.02 2.39
C ARG A 110 -3.58 -13.45 2.64
N THR A 111 -2.95 -13.70 3.80
CA THR A 111 -1.56 -13.28 4.04
C THR A 111 -0.62 -13.84 2.98
N LEU A 112 0.41 -13.07 2.61
CA LEU A 112 1.37 -13.45 1.57
C LEU A 112 2.13 -14.74 1.91
N THR A 113 2.45 -14.95 3.19
CA THR A 113 3.02 -16.21 3.69
C THR A 113 2.04 -16.92 4.63
N PRO A 114 2.07 -18.27 4.71
CA PRO A 114 1.20 -19.02 5.62
C PRO A 114 1.53 -18.73 7.09
N HIS A 115 0.52 -18.39 7.89
CA HIS A 115 0.62 -18.18 9.33
C HIS A 115 -0.42 -19.01 10.07
N THR A 116 -0.20 -19.20 11.37
CA THR A 116 -1.18 -19.83 12.26
C THR A 116 -1.89 -18.78 13.13
N PRO A 117 -3.15 -19.02 13.55
CA PRO A 117 -3.81 -18.22 14.57
C PRO A 117 -2.94 -18.02 15.81
N GLN A 118 -2.25 -19.07 16.26
CA GLN A 118 -1.30 -19.00 17.36
C GLN A 118 -0.23 -17.92 17.15
N GLU A 119 0.46 -17.95 16.02
CA GLU A 119 1.53 -17.02 15.70
C GLU A 119 1.02 -15.57 15.69
N LEU A 120 -0.07 -15.31 14.97
CA LEU A 120 -0.66 -13.98 14.85
C LEU A 120 -1.13 -13.42 16.20
N CYS A 121 -1.79 -14.26 17.01
CA CYS A 121 -2.25 -13.85 18.33
C CYS A 121 -1.08 -13.60 19.29
N LEU A 122 -0.04 -14.43 19.25
CA LEU A 122 1.16 -14.21 20.07
C LEU A 122 1.85 -12.90 19.71
N TRP A 123 1.88 -12.52 18.42
CA TRP A 123 2.41 -11.23 18.01
C TRP A 123 1.59 -10.07 18.56
N GLY A 124 0.26 -10.15 18.49
CA GLY A 124 -0.63 -9.14 19.04
C GLY A 124 -0.48 -9.02 20.56
N MET A 125 -0.38 -10.14 21.28
CA MET A 125 -0.13 -10.17 22.72
C MET A 125 1.22 -9.52 23.07
N GLN A 126 2.29 -9.84 22.34
CA GLN A 126 3.61 -9.25 22.58
C GLN A 126 3.59 -7.74 22.37
N ALA A 127 2.96 -7.26 21.30
CA ALA A 127 2.84 -5.83 21.03
C ALA A 127 2.05 -5.08 22.11
N LEU A 128 1.03 -5.72 22.71
CA LEU A 128 0.36 -5.17 23.88
C LEU A 128 1.31 -5.02 25.06
N LEU A 129 2.17 -6.00 25.31
CA LEU A 129 3.07 -6.03 26.47
C LEU A 129 4.30 -5.12 26.33
N GLU A 130 4.64 -4.69 25.11
CA GLU A 130 5.78 -3.81 24.78
C GLU A 130 5.52 -2.32 25.06
N VAL A 131 4.36 -1.94 25.62
CA VAL A 131 3.99 -0.53 25.87
C VAL A 131 5.07 0.22 26.66
N PRO A 132 5.68 1.29 26.09
CA PRO A 132 6.53 2.20 26.84
C PRO A 132 5.70 2.88 27.92
N GLN A 133 6.12 2.75 29.18
CA GLN A 133 5.56 3.55 30.26
C GLN A 133 5.62 5.04 29.88
N PRO A 134 4.59 5.85 30.16
CA PRO A 134 4.63 7.27 29.87
C PRO A 134 5.88 7.89 30.53
N LEU A 135 6.61 8.70 29.76
CA LEU A 135 7.74 9.50 30.24
C LEU A 135 7.24 10.44 31.36
N GLN A 136 7.29 9.98 32.60
CA GLN A 136 7.24 10.89 33.75
C GLN A 136 8.58 11.63 33.80
N GLN A 137 8.50 12.96 33.91
CA GLN A 137 9.65 13.83 34.15
C GLN A 137 10.47 13.34 35.36
N PRO A 138 11.80 13.57 35.37
CA PRO A 138 12.67 13.06 36.41
C PRO A 138 12.47 13.90 37.67
N ASP A 139 11.55 13.49 38.54
CA ASP A 139 11.56 13.95 39.93
C ASP A 139 11.79 12.75 40.86
N HIS A 140 12.86 12.88 41.61
CA HIS A 140 13.48 11.97 42.57
C HIS A 140 12.68 10.72 43.02
N GLY A 141 13.03 9.58 42.40
CA GLY A 141 12.71 8.24 42.88
C GLY A 141 12.56 7.28 41.69
N GLN A 142 13.43 6.27 41.59
CA GLN A 142 13.32 5.22 40.56
C GLN A 142 11.91 4.61 40.60
N ALA A 143 11.06 4.95 39.63
CA ALA A 143 9.84 4.22 39.37
C ALA A 143 10.25 2.79 38.93
N PRO A 144 9.67 1.73 39.51
CA PRO A 144 9.97 0.38 39.08
C PRO A 144 9.58 0.23 37.61
N SER A 145 10.52 -0.17 36.76
CA SER A 145 10.23 -0.59 35.40
C SER A 145 9.36 -1.84 35.49
N SER A 146 8.06 -1.71 35.26
CA SER A 146 7.15 -2.86 35.20
C SER A 146 7.58 -3.76 34.04
N SER A 147 7.76 -5.04 34.33
CA SER A 147 8.28 -6.03 33.39
C SER A 147 7.29 -7.14 33.17
N PHE A 148 6.91 -7.34 31.90
CA PHE A 148 6.11 -8.49 31.48
C PHE A 148 7.01 -9.63 31.02
N THR A 149 6.64 -10.86 31.35
CA THR A 149 7.28 -12.06 30.79
C THR A 149 6.20 -13.00 30.30
N LEU A 150 6.05 -13.10 28.98
CA LEU A 150 5.16 -14.05 28.32
C LEU A 150 5.98 -15.27 27.88
N ALA A 151 5.59 -16.45 28.36
CA ALA A 151 6.21 -17.71 27.98
C ALA A 151 5.16 -18.70 27.46
N VAL A 152 5.47 -19.35 26.33
CA VAL A 152 4.68 -20.45 25.77
C VAL A 152 5.52 -21.71 25.84
N GLN A 153 5.07 -22.66 26.64
CA GLN A 153 5.70 -23.97 26.76
C GLN A 153 5.02 -24.94 25.78
N PRO A 154 5.77 -25.54 24.84
CA PRO A 154 5.21 -26.51 23.91
C PRO A 154 4.71 -27.74 24.66
N GLY A 155 3.62 -28.31 24.17
CA GLY A 155 3.08 -29.55 24.70
C GLY A 155 4.03 -30.71 24.45
N THR A 156 4.01 -31.69 25.35
CA THR A 156 4.66 -32.99 25.15
C THR A 156 3.60 -34.06 24.93
N MET A 157 4.02 -35.29 24.61
CA MET A 157 3.11 -36.44 24.54
C MET A 157 2.27 -36.64 25.82
N PHE A 158 2.73 -36.10 26.96
CA PHE A 158 2.11 -36.30 28.28
C PHE A 158 1.60 -35.01 28.93
N SER A 159 1.73 -33.84 28.29
CA SER A 159 1.29 -32.57 28.84
C SER A 159 0.85 -31.59 27.75
N PRO A 160 -0.31 -30.94 27.88
CA PRO A 160 -0.76 -29.96 26.90
C PRO A 160 0.18 -28.75 26.88
N ALA A 161 0.22 -28.05 25.76
CA ALA A 161 0.91 -26.77 25.67
C ALA A 161 0.28 -25.76 26.64
N HIS A 162 1.13 -24.93 27.25
CA HIS A 162 0.73 -24.00 28.30
C HIS A 162 1.32 -22.62 28.03
N MET A 163 0.54 -21.58 28.33
CA MET A 163 0.96 -20.20 28.30
C MET A 163 0.96 -19.64 29.72
N SER A 164 2.02 -18.91 30.07
CA SER A 164 2.10 -18.16 31.31
C SER A 164 2.48 -16.70 31.05
N LEU A 165 1.80 -15.77 31.72
CA LEU A 165 2.14 -14.35 31.75
C LEU A 165 2.49 -13.96 33.18
N LEU A 166 3.67 -13.39 33.37
CA LEU A 166 4.11 -12.76 34.61
C LEU A 166 4.14 -11.24 34.43
N HIS A 167 3.72 -10.50 35.46
CA HIS A 167 3.93 -9.06 35.61
C HIS A 167 4.68 -8.82 36.92
N ASP A 168 5.88 -8.26 36.83
CA ASP A 168 6.78 -8.07 37.99
C ASP A 168 6.99 -9.34 38.82
N ARG A 169 7.17 -10.46 38.12
CA ARG A 169 7.30 -11.83 38.68
C ARG A 169 6.05 -12.38 39.37
N HIS A 170 4.92 -11.67 39.33
CA HIS A 170 3.62 -12.17 39.78
C HIS A 170 2.85 -12.77 38.60
N PRO A 171 2.30 -13.99 38.73
CA PRO A 171 1.54 -14.62 37.66
C PRO A 171 0.19 -13.93 37.47
N LEU A 172 -0.03 -13.43 36.25
CA LEU A 172 -1.30 -12.88 35.78
C LEU A 172 -2.15 -13.93 35.05
N LEU A 173 -1.51 -14.81 34.28
CA LEU A 173 -2.17 -15.83 33.48
C LEU A 173 -1.36 -17.12 33.53
N SER A 174 -2.04 -18.26 33.70
CA SER A 174 -1.48 -19.59 33.48
C SER A 174 -2.58 -20.51 32.97
N VAL A 175 -2.57 -20.78 31.66
CA VAL A 175 -3.66 -21.48 30.97
C VAL A 175 -3.13 -22.46 29.93
N ARG A 176 -3.93 -23.47 29.59
CA ARG A 176 -3.65 -24.36 28.46
C ARG A 176 -3.84 -23.56 27.17
N THR A 177 -2.93 -23.72 26.21
CA THR A 177 -3.12 -23.08 24.91
C THR A 177 -4.07 -23.90 24.03
N PRO A 178 -4.89 -23.23 23.21
CA PRO A 178 -5.63 -23.89 22.13
C PRO A 178 -4.71 -24.61 21.14
N GLY A 179 -5.30 -25.41 20.25
CA GLY A 179 -4.57 -25.94 19.09
C GLY A 179 -4.01 -24.79 18.24
N LYS A 180 -2.86 -24.99 17.59
CA LYS A 180 -2.18 -23.92 16.83
C LYS A 180 -3.07 -23.26 15.76
N ASP A 181 -3.99 -24.04 15.19
CA ASP A 181 -4.91 -23.65 14.11
C ASP A 181 -6.33 -23.28 14.60
N ASP A 182 -6.55 -23.22 15.91
CA ASP A 182 -7.85 -22.91 16.51
C ASP A 182 -8.11 -21.40 16.61
N VAL A 183 -8.75 -20.82 15.59
CA VAL A 183 -9.08 -19.40 15.54
C VAL A 183 -9.88 -18.96 16.76
N THR A 184 -10.97 -19.67 17.08
CA THR A 184 -11.87 -19.32 18.18
C THR A 184 -11.14 -19.38 19.52
N GLY A 185 -10.38 -20.45 19.76
CA GLY A 185 -9.61 -20.59 21.00
C GLY A 185 -8.56 -19.49 21.17
N TRP A 186 -7.84 -19.12 20.10
CA TRP A 186 -6.83 -18.07 20.16
C TRP A 186 -7.43 -16.66 20.27
N SER A 187 -8.58 -16.41 19.64
CA SER A 187 -9.34 -15.17 19.85
C SER A 187 -9.80 -15.04 21.31
N HIS A 188 -10.37 -16.11 21.86
CA HIS A 188 -10.81 -16.16 23.26
C HIS A 188 -9.66 -15.90 24.23
N LEU A 189 -8.53 -16.59 24.05
CA LEU A 189 -7.35 -16.44 24.89
C LEU A 189 -6.74 -15.04 24.79
N SER A 190 -6.74 -14.43 23.60
CA SER A 190 -6.25 -13.06 23.39
C SER A 190 -7.11 -12.05 24.16
N LEU A 191 -8.44 -12.22 24.11
CA LEU A 191 -9.34 -11.36 24.86
C LEU A 191 -9.21 -11.56 26.37
N GLN A 192 -9.09 -12.80 26.85
CA GLN A 192 -8.82 -13.07 28.26
C GLN A 192 -7.59 -12.31 28.75
N LEU A 193 -6.51 -12.29 27.96
CA LEU A 193 -5.31 -11.53 28.28
C LEU A 193 -5.59 -10.01 28.30
N ILE A 194 -6.32 -9.48 27.32
CA ILE A 194 -6.69 -8.04 27.27
C ILE A 194 -7.51 -7.66 28.52
N THR A 195 -8.51 -8.46 28.89
CA THR A 195 -9.36 -8.19 30.07
C THR A 195 -8.56 -8.30 31.37
N LEU A 196 -7.64 -9.26 31.48
CA LEU A 196 -6.73 -9.37 32.64
C LEU A 196 -5.80 -8.17 32.77
N LEU A 197 -5.21 -7.71 31.66
CA LEU A 197 -4.38 -6.51 31.67
C LEU A 197 -5.20 -5.30 32.14
N ARG A 198 -6.40 -5.12 31.59
CA ARG A 198 -7.30 -4.03 31.97
C ARG A 198 -7.70 -4.10 33.45
N ARG A 199 -7.93 -5.29 34.01
CA ARG A 199 -8.33 -5.45 35.41
C ARG A 199 -7.16 -5.25 36.37
N ASP A 200 -6.03 -5.93 36.11
CA ASP A 200 -4.98 -6.15 37.10
C ASP A 200 -3.76 -5.25 36.93
N VAL A 201 -3.64 -4.53 35.80
CA VAL A 201 -2.49 -3.64 35.54
C VAL A 201 -2.96 -2.17 35.47
N PRO A 202 -2.55 -1.31 36.42
CA PRO A 202 -3.01 0.08 36.50
C PRO A 202 -2.82 0.91 35.22
N SER A 203 -1.73 0.68 34.47
CA SER A 203 -1.48 1.42 33.22
C SER A 203 -2.46 1.08 32.10
N TYR A 204 -3.12 -0.08 32.15
CA TYR A 204 -4.09 -0.54 31.14
C TYR A 204 -5.53 -0.20 31.54
N GLN A 205 -5.81 0.02 32.82
CA GLN A 205 -7.12 0.48 33.33
C GLN A 205 -7.57 1.81 32.70
N LEU A 206 -6.62 2.66 32.28
CA LEU A 206 -6.87 3.96 31.65
C LEU A 206 -7.18 3.87 30.15
N MET A 207 -7.02 2.70 29.53
CA MET A 207 -7.26 2.49 28.10
C MET A 207 -8.62 1.83 27.88
N ASN A 208 -9.38 2.33 26.89
CA ASN A 208 -10.62 1.68 26.49
C ASN A 208 -10.36 0.43 25.62
N ASP A 209 -11.40 -0.37 25.44
CA ASP A 209 -11.41 -1.64 24.72
C ASP A 209 -10.89 -1.51 23.30
N GLU A 210 -11.36 -0.48 22.59
CA GLU A 210 -10.90 -0.18 21.23
C GLU A 210 -9.41 0.15 21.18
N THR A 211 -8.87 0.88 22.15
CA THR A 211 -7.44 1.20 22.19
C THR A 211 -6.60 -0.07 22.36
N LEU A 212 -7.03 -0.99 23.23
CA LEU A 212 -6.33 -2.25 23.44
C LEU A 212 -6.44 -3.17 22.23
N LEU A 213 -7.64 -3.32 21.66
CA LEU A 213 -7.84 -4.12 20.44
C LEU A 213 -7.04 -3.54 19.25
N SER A 214 -7.04 -2.21 19.10
CA SER A 214 -6.28 -1.53 18.05
C SER A 214 -4.78 -1.73 18.20
N ARG A 215 -4.25 -1.65 19.43
CA ARG A 215 -2.83 -1.95 19.70
C ARG A 215 -2.49 -3.41 19.41
N PHE A 216 -3.36 -4.34 19.79
CA PHE A 216 -3.20 -5.76 19.49
C PHE A 216 -3.15 -6.03 17.98
N LEU A 217 -4.17 -5.56 17.25
CA LEU A 217 -4.28 -5.77 15.80
C LEU A 217 -3.19 -5.03 15.02
N ASN A 218 -2.88 -3.79 15.34
CA ASN A 218 -1.79 -3.08 14.65
C ASN A 218 -0.42 -3.68 14.99
N GLY A 219 -0.24 -4.17 16.21
CA GLY A 219 0.98 -4.87 16.63
C GLY A 219 1.24 -6.16 15.85
N LEU A 220 0.21 -6.99 15.64
CA LEU A 220 0.35 -8.19 14.82
C LEU A 220 0.50 -7.86 13.33
N LEU A 221 -0.22 -6.87 12.81
CA LEU A 221 -0.15 -6.48 11.38
C LEU A 221 1.21 -5.86 11.02
N ALA A 222 1.82 -5.09 11.93
CA ALA A 222 3.14 -4.50 11.74
C ALA A 222 4.26 -5.55 11.57
N ARG A 223 4.04 -6.79 12.02
CA ARG A 223 4.97 -7.91 11.78
C ARG A 223 4.77 -8.61 10.44
N LEU A 224 3.63 -8.39 9.77
CA LEU A 224 3.42 -8.87 8.41
C LEU A 224 4.14 -7.96 7.41
N ASP A 225 3.84 -6.67 7.44
CA ASP A 225 4.36 -5.68 6.50
C ASP A 225 4.04 -4.24 6.99
N PRO A 226 4.68 -3.18 6.44
CA PRO A 226 4.44 -1.80 6.86
C PRO A 226 3.14 -1.16 6.32
N TYR A 227 2.35 -1.86 5.50
CA TYR A 227 1.15 -1.33 4.85
C TYR A 227 -0.16 -1.82 5.49
N SER A 228 -0.15 -3.05 5.99
CA SER A 228 -1.25 -3.72 6.68
C SER A 228 -1.57 -3.00 7.99
N ARG A 229 -2.84 -2.67 8.21
CA ARG A 229 -3.26 -1.82 9.34
C ARG A 229 -4.73 -2.04 9.70
N TYR A 230 -5.05 -1.79 10.95
CA TYR A 230 -6.40 -1.74 11.47
C TYR A 230 -6.74 -0.33 11.93
N GLN A 231 -7.87 0.18 11.47
CA GLN A 231 -8.44 1.46 11.85
C GLN A 231 -9.67 1.22 12.72
N SER A 232 -9.63 1.68 13.97
CA SER A 232 -10.78 1.65 14.86
C SER A 232 -11.96 2.46 14.31
N PRO A 233 -13.21 2.09 14.65
CA PRO A 233 -14.37 2.89 14.32
C PRO A 233 -14.23 4.32 14.88
N PRO A 234 -14.79 5.34 14.20
CA PRO A 234 -14.84 6.68 14.75
C PRO A 234 -15.64 6.68 16.08
N PRO A 235 -15.26 7.53 17.06
CA PRO A 235 -15.99 7.59 18.31
C PRO A 235 -17.46 7.97 18.06
N PRO A 236 -18.40 7.44 18.85
CA PRO A 236 -19.79 7.89 18.77
C PRO A 236 -19.84 9.40 19.02
N PRO A 237 -20.74 10.14 18.34
CA PRO A 237 -20.91 11.57 18.60
C PRO A 237 -21.22 11.79 20.08
N SER A 238 -20.54 12.77 20.69
CA SER A 238 -20.63 13.10 22.10
C SER A 238 -22.07 13.40 22.52
N GLN A 239 -22.51 12.98 23.72
CA GLN A 239 -23.88 13.22 24.21
C GLN A 239 -24.22 14.73 24.38
N SER A 240 -23.23 15.63 24.39
CA SER A 240 -23.46 17.08 24.28
C SER A 240 -24.01 17.52 22.91
N ASP A 241 -23.89 16.66 21.90
CA ASP A 241 -24.45 16.86 20.56
C ASP A 241 -25.86 16.23 20.44
N ALA A 242 -26.31 15.46 21.44
CA ALA A 242 -27.57 14.71 21.41
C ALA A 242 -28.84 15.54 21.64
N VAL A 243 -28.73 16.83 21.95
CA VAL A 243 -29.89 17.75 22.01
C VAL A 243 -30.20 18.37 20.64
N THR A 244 -29.31 18.19 19.66
CA THR A 244 -29.61 18.55 18.27
C THR A 244 -29.96 17.26 17.55
N PRO A 245 -31.11 17.16 16.83
CA PRO A 245 -31.40 15.98 16.02
C PRO A 245 -30.17 15.71 15.15
N ALA A 246 -29.64 14.49 15.25
CA ALA A 246 -28.42 14.05 14.60
C ALA A 246 -28.37 14.63 13.19
N GLN A 247 -27.50 15.63 12.97
CA GLN A 247 -27.27 16.03 11.60
C GLN A 247 -26.70 14.78 10.91
N PRO A 248 -27.28 14.34 9.78
CA PRO A 248 -26.64 13.32 8.98
C PRO A 248 -25.18 13.72 8.78
N PRO A 249 -24.25 12.74 8.65
CA PRO A 249 -22.86 13.05 8.32
C PRO A 249 -22.86 14.12 7.24
N PRO A 250 -22.08 15.22 7.37
CA PRO A 250 -22.16 16.35 6.47
C PRO A 250 -22.15 15.81 5.05
N GLU A 251 -23.29 15.91 4.39
CA GLU A 251 -23.46 15.28 3.09
C GLU A 251 -22.39 15.87 2.18
N PRO A 252 -21.73 15.05 1.33
CA PRO A 252 -20.66 15.55 0.47
C PRO A 252 -21.19 16.78 -0.27
N ALA A 253 -20.49 17.89 -0.06
CA ALA A 253 -21.03 19.19 -0.36
C ALA A 253 -21.30 19.30 -1.86
N ALA A 254 -22.53 19.64 -2.25
CA ALA A 254 -22.86 19.77 -3.65
C ALA A 254 -22.16 21.01 -4.21
N SER A 255 -21.58 20.89 -5.39
CA SER A 255 -20.89 21.98 -6.08
C SER A 255 -21.25 21.97 -7.56
N VAL A 256 -20.78 22.98 -8.28
CA VAL A 256 -20.85 22.98 -9.74
C VAL A 256 -19.71 22.20 -10.40
N GLY A 257 -18.83 21.51 -9.66
CA GLY A 257 -17.75 20.69 -10.26
C GLY A 257 -16.68 21.50 -10.94
N LEU A 258 -16.29 22.60 -10.29
CA LEU A 258 -15.31 23.52 -10.84
C LEU A 258 -14.13 23.63 -9.87
N THR A 259 -12.94 23.35 -10.37
CA THR A 259 -11.71 23.62 -9.65
C THR A 259 -10.99 24.80 -10.29
N LEU A 260 -10.66 25.81 -9.49
CA LEU A 260 -10.06 27.06 -9.92
C LEU A 260 -8.58 27.15 -9.56
N ARG A 261 -7.80 27.83 -10.41
CA ARG A 261 -6.41 28.18 -10.14
C ARG A 261 -6.20 29.69 -10.22
N ARG A 262 -5.32 30.20 -9.37
CA ARG A 262 -4.85 31.59 -9.43
C ARG A 262 -3.82 31.71 -10.55
N THR A 263 -3.98 32.72 -11.41
CA THR A 263 -2.93 33.12 -12.35
C THR A 263 -2.43 34.51 -12.01
N ARG A 264 -1.38 34.99 -12.69
CA ARG A 264 -0.97 36.41 -12.63
C ARG A 264 -2.02 37.35 -13.24
N ALA A 265 -3.01 36.80 -13.94
CA ALA A 265 -4.15 37.57 -14.42
C ALA A 265 -5.06 37.96 -13.25
N HIS A 266 -5.91 38.96 -13.50
CA HIS A 266 -6.79 39.52 -12.49
C HIS A 266 -7.90 38.55 -12.04
N PHE A 267 -8.33 37.61 -12.88
CA PHE A 267 -9.41 36.68 -12.57
C PHE A 267 -8.88 35.25 -12.35
N PRO A 268 -9.51 34.45 -11.46
CA PRO A 268 -9.24 33.02 -11.37
C PRO A 268 -9.61 32.32 -12.68
N VAL A 269 -8.86 31.28 -13.03
CA VAL A 269 -9.09 30.50 -14.25
C VAL A 269 -9.53 29.08 -13.90
N VAL A 270 -10.30 28.46 -14.78
CA VAL A 270 -10.68 27.06 -14.70
C VAL A 270 -9.42 26.19 -14.80
N ALA A 271 -9.17 25.37 -13.79
CA ALA A 271 -8.04 24.45 -13.73
C ALA A 271 -8.45 23.03 -14.15
N ALA A 272 -9.60 22.58 -13.66
CA ALA A 272 -10.24 21.32 -14.02
C ALA A 272 -11.75 21.47 -13.82
N LEU A 273 -12.51 20.55 -14.41
CA LEU A 273 -13.95 20.50 -14.25
C LEU A 273 -14.41 19.04 -14.12
N ASN A 274 -15.44 18.81 -13.33
CA ASN A 274 -16.03 17.49 -13.19
C ASN A 274 -16.84 17.12 -14.43
N LEU A 275 -16.70 15.89 -14.92
CA LEU A 275 -17.42 15.45 -16.13
C LEU A 275 -18.94 15.43 -15.98
N ASP A 276 -19.47 15.20 -14.77
CA ASP A 276 -20.91 15.27 -14.51
C ASP A 276 -21.41 16.70 -14.25
N SER A 277 -20.52 17.69 -14.35
CA SER A 277 -20.87 19.08 -14.11
C SER A 277 -21.76 19.63 -15.23
N PRO A 278 -22.80 20.42 -14.90
CA PRO A 278 -23.53 21.19 -15.91
C PRO A 278 -22.65 22.24 -16.64
N LEU A 279 -21.43 22.50 -16.16
CA LEU A 279 -20.44 23.34 -16.84
C LEU A 279 -19.85 22.65 -18.08
N TRP A 280 -19.74 21.31 -18.06
CA TRP A 280 -19.27 20.54 -19.21
C TRP A 280 -20.19 20.74 -20.41
N ASP A 281 -21.50 20.55 -20.21
CA ASP A 281 -22.53 20.75 -21.24
C ASP A 281 -22.63 22.21 -21.72
N ALA A 282 -22.14 23.17 -20.92
CA ALA A 282 -22.07 24.57 -21.28
C ALA A 282 -20.82 24.93 -22.10
N GLY A 283 -19.94 23.96 -22.38
CA GLY A 283 -18.74 24.15 -23.18
C GLY A 283 -17.64 24.92 -22.45
N ILE A 284 -17.68 25.00 -21.11
CA ILE A 284 -16.61 25.59 -20.33
C ILE A 284 -15.39 24.67 -20.38
N ILE A 285 -14.22 25.24 -20.65
CA ILE A 285 -12.98 24.48 -20.73
C ILE A 285 -11.90 25.03 -19.78
N PRO A 286 -10.93 24.20 -19.40
CA PRO A 286 -9.74 24.65 -18.67
C PRO A 286 -9.08 25.86 -19.36
N GLY A 287 -8.74 26.87 -18.56
CA GLY A 287 -8.19 28.14 -19.01
C GLY A 287 -9.20 29.28 -19.17
N ASP A 288 -10.50 29.00 -19.23
CA ASP A 288 -11.53 30.05 -19.16
C ASP A 288 -11.43 30.84 -17.84
N SER A 289 -11.73 32.14 -17.87
CA SER A 289 -11.66 33.01 -16.69
C SER A 289 -13.04 33.13 -16.04
N LEU A 290 -13.18 32.74 -14.77
CA LEU A 290 -14.40 33.03 -14.02
C LEU A 290 -14.35 34.51 -13.58
N THR A 291 -15.21 35.38 -14.11
CA THR A 291 -15.19 36.84 -13.86
C THR A 291 -16.15 37.28 -12.76
N SER A 292 -17.27 36.58 -12.61
CA SER A 292 -18.31 36.88 -11.62
C SER A 292 -18.95 35.60 -11.07
N LEU A 293 -19.35 35.64 -9.79
CA LEU A 293 -20.14 34.61 -9.10
C LEU A 293 -21.24 35.33 -8.31
N ASP A 294 -22.51 35.04 -8.61
CA ASP A 294 -23.69 35.70 -8.04
C ASP A 294 -23.57 37.23 -8.07
N HIS A 295 -23.23 37.77 -9.24
CA HIS A 295 -22.96 39.18 -9.51
C HIS A 295 -21.77 39.81 -8.76
N GLN A 296 -21.00 39.02 -7.98
CA GLN A 296 -19.80 39.50 -7.31
C GLN A 296 -18.54 39.19 -8.12
N SER A 297 -17.71 40.21 -8.31
CA SER A 297 -16.46 40.04 -9.05
C SER A 297 -15.49 39.11 -8.32
N THR A 298 -15.00 38.10 -9.03
CA THR A 298 -14.06 37.11 -8.48
C THR A 298 -12.61 37.61 -8.46
N ARG A 299 -12.33 38.80 -9.01
CA ARG A 299 -10.98 39.36 -9.25
C ARG A 299 -10.07 39.31 -8.02
N GLN A 300 -10.57 39.69 -6.86
CA GLN A 300 -9.79 39.80 -5.62
C GLN A 300 -10.17 38.74 -4.58
N MET A 301 -11.10 37.84 -4.88
CA MET A 301 -11.55 36.81 -3.94
C MET A 301 -10.47 35.75 -3.76
N ALA A 302 -10.26 35.24 -2.54
CA ALA A 302 -9.36 34.12 -2.28
C ALA A 302 -9.93 32.82 -2.86
N LEU A 303 -9.07 31.92 -3.38
CA LEU A 303 -9.54 30.65 -3.95
C LEU A 303 -10.38 29.80 -2.98
N PRO A 304 -10.01 29.65 -1.69
CA PRO A 304 -10.85 28.91 -0.75
C PRO A 304 -12.24 29.52 -0.56
N ALA A 305 -12.33 30.86 -0.58
CA ALA A 305 -13.62 31.55 -0.49
C ALA A 305 -14.47 31.32 -1.74
N LEU A 306 -13.87 31.39 -2.94
CA LEU A 306 -14.55 31.05 -4.19
C LEU A 306 -15.04 29.61 -4.19
N GLN A 307 -14.21 28.65 -3.77
CA GLN A 307 -14.60 27.24 -3.68
C GLN A 307 -15.78 27.05 -2.73
N ALA A 308 -15.78 27.74 -1.58
CA ALA A 308 -16.89 27.72 -0.65
C ALA A 308 -18.18 28.30 -1.26
N MET A 309 -18.08 29.36 -2.06
CA MET A 309 -19.24 29.97 -2.76
C MET A 309 -19.78 29.11 -3.91
N LEU A 310 -18.91 28.37 -4.60
CA LEU A 310 -19.30 27.38 -5.63
C LEU A 310 -20.02 26.17 -5.01
N THR A 311 -19.87 25.99 -3.70
CA THR A 311 -20.46 24.92 -2.92
C THR A 311 -21.75 25.39 -2.24
N GLY A 312 -22.72 24.51 -2.07
CA GLY A 312 -24.00 24.87 -1.47
C GLY A 312 -24.95 23.68 -1.35
N PRO A 313 -26.21 23.91 -0.97
CA PRO A 313 -27.21 22.85 -0.90
C PRO A 313 -27.38 22.15 -2.26
N ALA A 314 -27.53 20.83 -2.26
CA ALA A 314 -27.77 20.07 -3.48
C ALA A 314 -29.05 20.58 -4.20
N GLY A 315 -28.96 20.77 -5.52
CA GLY A 315 -30.05 21.32 -6.33
C GLY A 315 -30.19 22.84 -6.29
N SER A 316 -29.45 23.55 -5.44
CA SER A 316 -29.39 25.03 -5.48
C SER A 316 -28.69 25.51 -6.75
N THR A 317 -28.95 26.75 -7.16
CA THR A 317 -28.32 27.35 -8.33
C THR A 317 -27.31 28.42 -7.94
N VAL A 318 -26.37 28.69 -8.85
CA VAL A 318 -25.40 29.78 -8.77
C VAL A 318 -25.25 30.42 -10.14
N GLU A 319 -25.24 31.74 -10.21
CA GLU A 319 -24.96 32.44 -11.46
C GLU A 319 -23.45 32.59 -11.62
N LEU A 320 -22.92 32.08 -12.73
CA LEU A 320 -21.51 32.20 -13.06
C LEU A 320 -21.34 32.96 -14.37
N GLU A 321 -20.40 33.90 -14.36
CA GLU A 321 -19.92 34.56 -15.56
C GLU A 321 -18.51 34.09 -15.89
N PHE A 322 -18.33 33.56 -17.09
CA PHE A 322 -17.04 33.20 -17.64
C PHE A 322 -16.68 34.11 -18.81
N ARG A 323 -15.41 34.45 -18.90
CA ARG A 323 -14.79 34.96 -20.12
C ARG A 323 -13.97 33.83 -20.72
N THR A 324 -14.46 33.31 -21.85
CA THR A 324 -13.81 32.23 -22.61
C THR A 324 -12.46 32.70 -23.18
N GLN A 325 -11.62 31.74 -23.57
CA GLN A 325 -10.32 32.05 -24.18
C GLN A 325 -10.44 32.93 -25.44
N ASP A 326 -11.49 32.77 -26.23
CA ASP A 326 -11.78 33.57 -27.43
C ASP A 326 -12.41 34.95 -27.12
N GLY A 327 -12.62 35.26 -25.83
CA GLY A 327 -13.09 36.56 -25.36
C GLY A 327 -14.61 36.69 -25.24
N HIS A 328 -15.38 35.65 -25.55
CA HIS A 328 -16.83 35.65 -25.34
C HIS A 328 -17.18 35.58 -23.85
N HIS A 329 -18.21 36.32 -23.47
CA HIS A 329 -18.80 36.27 -22.13
C HIS A 329 -19.95 35.25 -22.10
N LEU A 330 -19.90 34.31 -21.17
CA LEU A 330 -20.96 33.36 -20.88
C LEU A 330 -21.49 33.62 -19.49
N ILE A 331 -22.76 34.02 -19.37
CA ILE A 331 -23.46 34.17 -18.09
C ILE A 331 -24.59 33.14 -18.05
N ARG A 332 -24.59 32.26 -17.06
CA ARG A 332 -25.63 31.24 -16.91
C ARG A 332 -25.77 30.80 -15.45
N ASN A 333 -26.97 30.35 -15.11
CA ASN A 333 -27.24 29.66 -13.85
C ASN A 333 -26.88 28.17 -13.95
N PHE A 334 -26.10 27.69 -12.99
CA PHE A 334 -25.67 26.31 -12.89
C PHE A 334 -26.19 25.68 -11.61
N THR A 335 -26.65 24.43 -11.71
CA THR A 335 -27.18 23.68 -10.57
C THR A 335 -26.05 22.97 -9.85
N ARG A 336 -26.01 23.08 -8.51
CA ARG A 336 -25.06 22.35 -7.67
C ARG A 336 -25.47 20.89 -7.55
N GLY A 337 -24.57 19.98 -7.94
CA GLY A 337 -24.74 18.54 -7.87
C GLY A 337 -23.70 17.89 -6.94
N ARG A 338 -23.97 16.66 -6.52
CA ARG A 338 -22.96 15.84 -5.83
C ARG A 338 -22.13 15.14 -6.88
N MET A 339 -20.82 15.27 -6.77
CA MET A 339 -19.88 14.74 -7.75
C MET A 339 -18.56 14.37 -7.06
N ALA A 340 -17.83 13.43 -7.65
CA ALA A 340 -16.54 13.00 -7.15
C ALA A 340 -15.49 14.13 -7.27
N GLU A 341 -14.43 14.09 -6.48
CA GLU A 341 -13.30 15.01 -6.67
C GLU A 341 -12.59 14.71 -8.00
N GLU A 342 -12.17 15.76 -8.71
CA GLU A 342 -11.43 15.60 -9.96
C GLU A 342 -10.03 15.03 -9.70
N SER A 343 -9.60 14.12 -10.56
CA SER A 343 -8.30 13.46 -10.45
C SER A 343 -7.29 13.92 -11.50
N VAL A 344 -7.77 14.49 -12.61
CA VAL A 344 -6.96 14.93 -13.75
C VAL A 344 -7.05 16.44 -13.94
N PHE A 345 -5.89 17.09 -14.01
CA PHE A 345 -5.74 18.52 -14.18
C PHE A 345 -4.97 18.82 -15.47
N PRO A 346 -5.64 19.29 -16.53
CA PRO A 346 -4.96 19.68 -17.75
C PRO A 346 -4.22 21.01 -17.58
N GLU A 347 -2.99 21.04 -18.07
CA GLU A 347 -2.10 22.18 -18.05
C GLU A 347 -1.40 22.32 -19.41
N GLN A 348 -0.70 23.42 -19.61
CA GLN A 348 -0.02 23.73 -20.86
C GLN A 348 1.41 24.17 -20.59
N ALA A 349 2.38 23.54 -21.25
CA ALA A 349 3.79 23.91 -21.19
C ALA A 349 4.27 24.34 -22.59
N GLY A 350 4.12 25.63 -22.90
CA GLY A 350 4.35 26.16 -24.24
C GLY A 350 3.33 25.59 -25.24
N ARG A 351 3.79 24.81 -26.22
CA ARG A 351 2.92 24.13 -27.19
C ARG A 351 2.56 22.68 -26.83
N PHE A 352 3.02 22.20 -25.67
CA PHE A 352 2.84 20.82 -25.25
C PHE A 352 1.75 20.74 -24.18
N PRO A 353 0.67 19.97 -24.40
CA PRO A 353 -0.30 19.68 -23.35
C PRO A 353 0.35 18.83 -22.25
N VAL A 354 -0.08 19.08 -21.01
CA VAL A 354 0.31 18.35 -19.82
C VAL A 354 -0.96 17.86 -19.13
N LEU A 355 -1.09 16.57 -18.88
CA LEU A 355 -2.17 16.02 -18.06
C LEU A 355 -1.60 15.62 -16.71
N ARG A 356 -1.94 16.36 -15.65
CA ARG A 356 -1.48 16.05 -14.29
C ARG A 356 -2.50 15.18 -13.59
N VAL A 357 -2.14 13.95 -13.26
CA VAL A 357 -3.00 12.98 -12.56
C VAL A 357 -2.57 12.93 -11.10
N THR A 358 -3.40 13.41 -10.18
CA THR A 358 -3.04 13.53 -8.76
C THR A 358 -3.26 12.25 -7.96
N HIS A 359 -4.23 11.43 -8.36
CA HIS A 359 -4.55 10.14 -7.76
C HIS A 359 -5.41 9.32 -8.73
N PHE A 360 -5.63 8.04 -8.45
CA PHE A 360 -6.54 7.18 -9.22
C PHE A 360 -7.85 6.96 -8.47
N SER A 361 -8.86 7.77 -8.80
CA SER A 361 -10.25 7.64 -8.37
C SER A 361 -11.04 6.76 -9.34
N SER A 362 -12.32 6.51 -9.06
CA SER A 362 -13.19 5.67 -9.88
C SER A 362 -13.45 6.20 -11.31
N ARG A 363 -13.04 7.44 -11.61
CA ARG A 363 -13.28 8.10 -12.90
C ARG A 363 -12.02 8.57 -13.63
N THR A 364 -10.84 8.35 -13.07
CA THR A 364 -9.59 8.88 -13.63
C THR A 364 -9.37 8.50 -15.09
N ALA A 365 -9.63 7.24 -15.46
CA ALA A 365 -9.47 6.82 -16.86
C ALA A 365 -10.42 7.55 -17.81
N GLU A 366 -11.66 7.80 -17.37
CA GLU A 366 -12.64 8.54 -18.15
C GLU A 366 -12.24 10.02 -18.31
N GLU A 367 -11.79 10.66 -17.23
CA GLU A 367 -11.26 12.02 -17.25
C GLU A 367 -10.09 12.17 -18.24
N VAL A 368 -9.11 11.25 -18.20
CA VAL A 368 -8.00 11.25 -19.16
C VAL A 368 -8.50 11.06 -20.59
N SER A 369 -9.37 10.08 -20.84
CA SER A 369 -9.91 9.79 -22.17
C SER A 369 -10.61 11.01 -22.78
N GLN A 370 -11.40 11.72 -21.99
CA GLN A 370 -12.12 12.89 -22.46
C GLN A 370 -11.16 14.06 -22.75
N TYR A 371 -10.19 14.33 -21.88
CA TYR A 371 -9.17 15.35 -22.19
C TYR A 371 -8.37 15.00 -23.46
N LEU A 372 -8.01 13.73 -23.65
CA LEU A 372 -7.37 13.29 -24.90
C LEU A 372 -8.26 13.54 -26.12
N SER A 373 -9.56 13.24 -26.04
CA SER A 373 -10.50 13.48 -27.15
C SER A 373 -10.63 14.96 -27.53
N THR A 374 -10.48 15.88 -26.57
CA THR A 374 -10.47 17.33 -26.83
C THR A 374 -9.17 17.80 -27.48
N LEU A 375 -8.04 17.20 -27.11
CA LEU A 375 -6.72 17.52 -27.68
C LEU A 375 -6.49 16.90 -29.05
N LEU A 376 -7.10 15.73 -29.29
CA LEU A 376 -6.95 14.90 -30.48
C LEU A 376 -8.33 14.46 -30.99
N PRO A 377 -9.17 15.39 -31.49
CA PRO A 377 -10.49 15.04 -31.97
C PRO A 377 -10.39 14.17 -33.23
N GLU A 378 -11.15 13.06 -33.27
CA GLU A 378 -11.22 12.16 -34.44
C GLU A 378 -11.69 12.89 -35.71
N THR A 379 -12.45 13.98 -35.54
CA THR A 379 -12.94 14.84 -36.62
C THR A 379 -12.73 16.31 -36.26
N PRO A 380 -12.07 17.13 -37.09
CA PRO A 380 -11.90 18.56 -36.82
C PRO A 380 -13.27 19.27 -36.70
N PRO A 381 -13.48 20.21 -35.75
CA PRO A 381 -14.78 20.87 -35.52
C PRO A 381 -15.38 21.69 -36.68
N ASN A 382 -14.78 21.69 -37.88
CA ASN A 382 -15.20 22.46 -39.06
C ASN A 382 -15.07 21.64 -40.37
N SER A 383 -15.42 20.36 -40.38
CA SER A 383 -15.39 19.51 -41.59
C SER A 383 -16.59 19.68 -42.52
N SER A 384 -17.24 20.85 -42.51
CA SER A 384 -18.10 21.33 -43.61
C SER A 384 -17.28 21.83 -44.82
N LEU A 385 -15.94 21.75 -44.75
CA LEU A 385 -15.09 21.86 -45.92
C LEU A 385 -15.39 20.67 -46.87
N PRO A 386 -15.61 20.93 -48.18
CA PRO A 386 -15.71 19.87 -49.18
C PRO A 386 -14.54 18.90 -49.03
N HIS A 387 -14.81 17.59 -49.09
CA HIS A 387 -13.75 16.60 -49.26
C HIS A 387 -12.79 17.11 -50.34
N PRO A 388 -11.46 17.12 -50.11
CA PRO A 388 -10.55 17.47 -51.16
C PRO A 388 -10.82 16.52 -52.35
N PRO A 389 -10.86 17.04 -53.60
CA PRO A 389 -11.37 16.31 -54.77
C PRO A 389 -10.58 15.05 -55.13
N ASP A 390 -9.50 14.77 -54.40
CA ASP A 390 -8.62 13.61 -54.49
C ASP A 390 -8.96 12.49 -53.47
N GLY A 391 -10.03 12.62 -52.67
CA GLY A 391 -10.52 11.57 -51.78
C GLY A 391 -9.60 11.27 -50.59
N ARG A 392 -8.65 12.17 -50.28
CA ARG A 392 -7.72 12.02 -49.16
C ARG A 392 -8.35 12.58 -47.88
N THR A 393 -8.51 11.72 -46.87
CA THR A 393 -8.86 12.15 -45.51
C THR A 393 -7.80 13.13 -45.01
N PRO A 394 -8.16 14.33 -44.49
CA PRO A 394 -7.17 15.20 -43.88
C PRO A 394 -6.44 14.43 -42.77
N PRO A 395 -5.11 14.62 -42.61
CA PRO A 395 -4.37 13.92 -41.57
C PRO A 395 -4.95 14.26 -40.21
N ALA A 396 -5.16 13.25 -39.36
CA ALA A 396 -5.59 13.44 -37.99
C ALA A 396 -4.67 14.46 -37.29
N PRO A 397 -5.19 15.35 -36.44
CA PRO A 397 -4.35 16.27 -35.68
C PRO A 397 -3.29 15.47 -34.90
N THR A 398 -2.01 15.79 -35.10
CA THR A 398 -0.89 15.16 -34.38
C THR A 398 -0.27 16.17 -33.43
N LEU A 399 -0.22 15.84 -32.14
CA LEU A 399 0.46 16.67 -31.16
C LEU A 399 1.99 16.53 -31.29
N PRO A 400 2.76 17.61 -31.07
CA PRO A 400 4.23 17.53 -31.08
C PRO A 400 4.81 16.74 -29.90
N GLY A 401 3.97 16.46 -28.90
CA GLY A 401 4.29 15.67 -27.71
C GLY A 401 3.24 15.90 -26.62
N LEU A 402 3.10 14.95 -25.72
CA LEU A 402 2.19 14.96 -24.57
C LEU A 402 2.99 14.65 -23.31
N VAL A 403 2.74 15.39 -22.22
CA VAL A 403 3.30 15.06 -20.91
C VAL A 403 2.19 14.52 -20.02
N LEU A 404 2.41 13.35 -19.42
CA LEU A 404 1.59 12.83 -18.33
C LEU A 404 2.37 13.06 -17.03
N ASP A 405 1.81 13.83 -16.09
CA ASP A 405 2.48 14.19 -14.83
C ASP A 405 1.87 13.41 -13.65
N LEU A 406 2.66 12.48 -13.09
CA LEU A 406 2.29 11.65 -11.93
C LEU A 406 3.06 12.05 -10.66
N ARG A 407 3.75 13.18 -10.65
CA ARG A 407 4.50 13.63 -9.47
C ARG A 407 3.54 13.94 -8.32
N GLY A 408 3.88 13.47 -7.12
CA GLY A 408 3.00 13.57 -5.95
C GLY A 408 1.82 12.57 -5.93
N ASN A 409 1.69 11.69 -6.93
CA ASN A 409 0.58 10.73 -7.02
C ASN A 409 0.89 9.44 -6.26
N HIS A 410 0.33 9.30 -5.05
CA HIS A 410 0.51 8.12 -4.20
C HIS A 410 -0.27 6.86 -4.67
N GLY A 411 -0.92 6.90 -5.83
CA GLY A 411 -1.67 5.82 -6.43
C GLY A 411 -3.18 5.98 -6.27
N GLY A 412 -3.86 4.88 -5.95
CA GLY A 412 -5.32 4.82 -5.86
C GLY A 412 -5.84 3.46 -6.32
N ILE A 413 -7.00 3.46 -6.97
CA ILE A 413 -7.63 2.24 -7.49
C ILE A 413 -6.77 1.67 -8.63
N LEU A 414 -6.20 0.47 -8.43
CA LEU A 414 -5.33 -0.19 -9.42
C LEU A 414 -5.98 -0.33 -10.79
N GLN A 415 -7.25 -0.74 -10.83
CA GLN A 415 -8.00 -0.88 -12.09
C GLN A 415 -8.03 0.43 -12.90
N GLN A 416 -8.07 1.59 -12.24
CA GLN A 416 -8.15 2.88 -12.90
C GLN A 416 -6.81 3.29 -13.50
N ALA A 417 -5.70 2.94 -12.84
CA ALA A 417 -4.37 3.07 -13.45
C ALA A 417 -4.18 2.14 -14.66
N VAL A 418 -4.68 0.89 -14.57
CA VAL A 418 -4.67 -0.06 -15.70
C VAL A 418 -5.48 0.49 -16.88
N MET A 419 -6.70 0.95 -16.63
CA MET A 419 -7.56 1.54 -17.67
C MET A 419 -6.92 2.80 -18.26
N THR A 420 -6.29 3.65 -17.45
CA THR A 420 -5.59 4.85 -17.93
C THR A 420 -4.39 4.48 -18.80
N ALA A 421 -3.60 3.47 -18.43
CA ALA A 421 -2.47 2.99 -19.24
C ALA A 421 -2.95 2.45 -20.60
N ALA A 422 -4.10 1.78 -20.63
CA ALA A 422 -4.72 1.25 -21.85
C ALA A 422 -5.16 2.34 -22.85
N LEU A 423 -5.28 3.61 -22.43
CA LEU A 423 -5.56 4.73 -23.36
C LEU A 423 -4.35 5.12 -24.21
N PHE A 424 -3.16 4.62 -23.87
CA PHE A 424 -1.91 4.94 -24.56
C PHE A 424 -1.27 3.70 -25.22
N LEU A 425 -1.87 2.52 -25.08
CA LEU A 425 -1.28 1.25 -25.51
C LEU A 425 -2.30 0.46 -26.33
N ASP A 426 -1.83 -0.17 -27.42
CA ASP A 426 -2.70 -0.98 -28.29
C ASP A 426 -2.87 -2.43 -27.81
N HIS A 427 -1.87 -2.99 -27.14
CA HIS A 427 -1.86 -4.40 -26.73
C HIS A 427 -0.79 -4.68 -25.66
N GLY A 428 -0.93 -5.81 -24.96
CA GLY A 428 0.04 -6.28 -23.98
C GLY A 428 -0.50 -6.39 -22.55
N VAL A 429 0.38 -6.84 -21.65
CA VAL A 429 0.14 -6.88 -20.21
C VAL A 429 0.59 -5.57 -19.59
N ILE A 430 -0.18 -5.07 -18.63
CA ILE A 430 0.10 -3.86 -17.83
C ILE A 430 0.72 -4.24 -16.48
N ALA A 431 0.23 -5.30 -15.84
CA ALA A 431 0.80 -5.86 -14.62
C ALA A 431 0.23 -7.25 -14.35
N THR A 432 0.90 -8.02 -13.50
CA THR A 432 0.30 -9.19 -12.85
C THR A 432 0.27 -8.98 -11.35
N THR A 433 -0.76 -9.53 -10.71
CA THR A 433 -0.86 -9.61 -9.26
C THR A 433 -0.80 -11.05 -8.82
N GLU A 434 0.00 -11.34 -7.81
CA GLU A 434 0.23 -12.70 -7.32
C GLU A 434 0.16 -12.74 -5.80
N GLY A 435 -0.71 -13.60 -5.28
CA GLY A 435 -0.94 -13.79 -3.86
C GLY A 435 -1.31 -15.24 -3.56
N ARG A 436 -1.45 -15.54 -2.26
CA ARG A 436 -1.80 -16.89 -1.81
C ARG A 436 -3.28 -17.22 -2.04
N ALA A 437 -4.14 -16.23 -1.91
CA ALA A 437 -5.57 -16.36 -2.25
C ALA A 437 -5.73 -16.33 -3.77
N ALA A 438 -6.49 -17.28 -4.33
CA ALA A 438 -6.66 -17.38 -5.78
C ALA A 438 -7.31 -16.11 -6.38
N GLU A 439 -8.17 -15.45 -5.62
CA GLU A 439 -8.85 -14.20 -5.99
C GLU A 439 -7.89 -13.00 -6.06
N ALA A 440 -6.71 -13.11 -5.47
CA ALA A 440 -5.67 -12.09 -5.53
C ALA A 440 -4.87 -12.14 -6.85
N ASN A 441 -4.97 -13.27 -7.57
CA ASN A 441 -4.20 -13.53 -8.78
C ASN A 441 -4.92 -12.93 -9.99
N HIS A 442 -4.25 -12.02 -10.69
CA HIS A 442 -4.83 -11.37 -11.87
C HIS A 442 -3.77 -11.01 -12.89
N VAL A 443 -4.13 -11.12 -14.18
CA VAL A 443 -3.34 -10.60 -15.29
C VAL A 443 -4.07 -9.39 -15.83
N TRP A 444 -3.54 -8.20 -15.58
CA TRP A 444 -4.12 -6.94 -16.04
C TRP A 444 -3.62 -6.70 -17.47
N SER A 445 -4.44 -7.05 -18.46
CA SER A 445 -4.14 -6.82 -19.88
C SER A 445 -4.90 -5.63 -20.45
N ILE A 446 -4.36 -5.05 -21.53
CA ILE A 446 -5.02 -3.96 -22.25
C ILE A 446 -6.34 -4.46 -22.85
N GLN A 447 -7.39 -3.65 -22.67
CA GLN A 447 -8.73 -3.86 -23.24
C GLN A 447 -9.18 -2.66 -24.09
N GLY A 448 -8.25 -1.75 -24.43
CA GLY A 448 -8.47 -0.53 -25.21
C GLY A 448 -7.49 -0.39 -26.38
N GLY A 449 -7.32 0.84 -26.89
CA GLY A 449 -6.35 1.17 -27.93
C GLY A 449 -5.77 2.56 -27.73
N ASP A 450 -4.61 2.84 -28.33
CA ASP A 450 -3.91 4.12 -28.16
C ASP A 450 -4.71 5.29 -28.77
N LEU A 451 -5.37 6.07 -27.90
CA LEU A 451 -6.13 7.26 -28.27
C LEU A 451 -5.25 8.42 -28.75
N THR A 452 -3.94 8.29 -28.58
CA THR A 452 -2.99 9.36 -28.89
C THR A 452 -2.26 9.18 -30.21
N ASN A 453 -2.57 8.10 -30.96
CA ASN A 453 -1.99 7.79 -32.25
C ASN A 453 -0.45 7.86 -32.25
N ASN A 454 0.18 7.21 -31.27
CA ASN A 454 1.63 7.19 -31.07
C ASN A 454 2.29 8.57 -30.88
N THR A 455 1.53 9.58 -30.43
CA THR A 455 2.09 10.88 -30.05
C THR A 455 3.24 10.68 -29.04
N PRO A 456 4.40 11.34 -29.21
CA PRO A 456 5.49 11.28 -28.25
C PRO A 456 5.02 11.57 -26.82
N LEU A 457 5.19 10.63 -25.91
CA LEU A 457 4.72 10.68 -24.53
C LEU A 457 5.89 10.68 -23.55
N ALA A 458 5.95 11.70 -22.70
CA ALA A 458 6.86 11.76 -21.56
C ALA A 458 6.06 11.64 -20.26
N LEU A 459 6.56 10.85 -19.33
CA LEU A 459 5.94 10.64 -18.03
C LEU A 459 6.79 11.31 -16.95
N LEU A 460 6.20 12.21 -16.16
CA LEU A 460 6.88 12.80 -15.01
C LEU A 460 6.57 12.00 -13.75
N VAL A 461 7.61 11.64 -13.01
CA VAL A 461 7.50 10.89 -11.75
C VAL A 461 8.46 11.44 -10.70
N ASP A 462 8.15 11.24 -9.42
CA ASP A 462 8.99 11.62 -8.30
C ASP A 462 8.94 10.60 -7.16
N GLN A 463 9.59 10.92 -6.04
CA GLN A 463 9.61 10.07 -4.84
C GLN A 463 8.21 9.71 -4.29
N ASP A 464 7.20 10.54 -4.59
CA ASP A 464 5.84 10.42 -4.07
C ASP A 464 4.92 9.68 -5.05
N THR A 465 5.35 9.50 -6.30
CA THR A 465 4.71 8.57 -7.25
C THR A 465 4.73 7.15 -6.69
N GLY A 466 3.57 6.58 -6.37
CA GLY A 466 3.47 5.32 -5.63
C GLY A 466 2.37 4.38 -6.11
N SER A 467 2.50 3.09 -5.81
CA SER A 467 1.42 2.10 -5.97
C SER A 467 0.86 2.05 -7.40
N ALA A 468 -0.44 2.22 -7.60
CA ALA A 468 -1.09 2.21 -8.91
C ALA A 468 -0.43 3.17 -9.94
N ALA A 469 0.12 4.31 -9.50
CA ALA A 469 0.84 5.23 -10.38
C ALA A 469 2.15 4.62 -10.92
N GLU A 470 2.85 3.83 -10.10
CA GLU A 470 4.04 3.10 -10.50
C GLU A 470 3.71 1.97 -11.49
N VAL A 471 2.53 1.35 -11.37
CA VAL A 471 2.04 0.35 -12.33
C VAL A 471 1.85 0.97 -13.70
N LEU A 472 1.17 2.12 -13.79
CA LEU A 472 1.03 2.84 -15.06
C LEU A 472 2.40 3.23 -15.63
N ALA A 473 3.30 3.75 -14.79
CA ALA A 473 4.63 4.15 -15.21
C ALA A 473 5.47 2.97 -15.71
N ALA A 474 5.46 1.85 -15.00
CA ALA A 474 6.14 0.62 -15.39
C ALA A 474 5.57 0.10 -16.72
N ALA A 475 4.24 0.08 -16.88
CA ALA A 475 3.60 -0.41 -18.09
C ALA A 475 3.96 0.42 -19.33
N LEU A 476 3.86 1.74 -19.25
CA LEU A 476 4.21 2.61 -20.38
C LEU A 476 5.70 2.59 -20.69
N ALA A 477 6.56 2.45 -19.67
CA ALA A 477 8.00 2.31 -19.89
C ALA A 477 8.33 0.98 -20.56
N ASP A 478 7.86 -0.14 -20.00
CA ASP A 478 8.21 -1.48 -20.44
C ASP A 478 7.66 -1.82 -21.84
N GLN A 479 6.56 -1.18 -22.24
CA GLN A 479 6.02 -1.25 -23.61
C GLN A 479 6.67 -0.23 -24.57
N GLN A 480 7.75 0.43 -24.15
CA GLN A 480 8.45 1.48 -24.93
C GLN A 480 7.52 2.58 -25.44
N ARG A 481 6.44 2.86 -24.71
CA ARG A 481 5.43 3.87 -25.09
C ARG A 481 5.76 5.24 -24.55
N ALA A 482 6.32 5.34 -23.35
CA ALA A 482 6.66 6.61 -22.72
C ALA A 482 8.10 6.64 -22.21
N VAL A 483 8.71 7.83 -22.27
CA VAL A 483 9.99 8.10 -21.60
C VAL A 483 9.69 8.60 -20.19
N VAL A 484 10.05 7.83 -19.17
CA VAL A 484 9.92 8.25 -17.77
C VAL A 484 11.06 9.20 -17.42
N THR A 485 10.69 10.37 -16.92
CA THR A 485 11.58 11.48 -16.57
C THR A 485 11.30 11.90 -15.13
N GLY A 486 12.35 12.09 -14.33
CA GLY A 486 12.17 12.42 -12.92
C GLY A 486 13.21 11.79 -12.01
N SER A 487 12.75 11.30 -10.86
CA SER A 487 13.55 10.52 -9.91
C SER A 487 12.99 9.11 -9.71
N SER A 488 13.68 8.24 -8.97
CA SER A 488 13.10 6.94 -8.61
C SER A 488 11.82 7.11 -7.79
N THR A 489 10.79 6.35 -8.12
CA THR A 489 9.48 6.39 -7.47
C THR A 489 9.48 5.75 -6.08
N PHE A 490 8.33 5.78 -5.39
CA PHE A 490 8.20 5.35 -4.00
C PHE A 490 8.65 3.89 -3.77
N GLY A 491 8.23 2.96 -4.62
CA GLY A 491 8.57 1.53 -4.56
C GLY A 491 7.53 0.67 -3.85
N LYS A 492 6.23 0.98 -3.97
CA LYS A 492 5.15 0.15 -3.40
C LYS A 492 4.58 -0.78 -4.46
N GLY A 493 5.09 -2.01 -4.49
CA GLY A 493 4.66 -3.07 -5.40
C GLY A 493 3.68 -4.05 -4.76
N MET A 494 2.72 -3.57 -3.97
CA MET A 494 1.84 -4.40 -3.13
C MET A 494 0.38 -3.98 -3.28
N VAL A 495 -0.52 -4.97 -3.37
CA VAL A 495 -1.98 -4.76 -3.38
C VAL A 495 -2.52 -4.99 -1.99
N GLN A 496 -3.47 -4.14 -1.59
CA GLN A 496 -4.19 -4.29 -0.32
C GLN A 496 -5.65 -4.65 -0.60
N ILE A 497 -6.19 -5.53 0.24
CA ILE A 497 -7.62 -5.81 0.35
C ILE A 497 -8.11 -5.30 1.70
N SER A 498 -9.33 -4.78 1.76
CA SER A 498 -9.93 -4.31 3.00
C SER A 498 -11.20 -5.05 3.37
N SER A 499 -11.52 -5.05 4.67
CA SER A 499 -12.76 -5.57 5.23
C SER A 499 -13.22 -4.72 6.39
N THR A 500 -14.52 -4.46 6.46
CA THR A 500 -15.15 -3.87 7.64
C THR A 500 -15.43 -4.95 8.66
N LEU A 501 -14.94 -4.76 9.88
CA LEU A 501 -15.09 -5.70 10.98
C LEU A 501 -16.40 -5.45 11.77
N PRO A 502 -16.87 -6.42 12.59
CA PRO A 502 -18.12 -6.34 13.34
C PRO A 502 -18.31 -5.11 14.22
N ASN A 503 -17.23 -4.56 14.77
CA ASN A 503 -17.24 -3.32 15.55
C ASN A 503 -17.29 -2.04 14.70
N GLY A 504 -17.32 -2.15 13.37
CA GLY A 504 -17.27 -1.02 12.44
C GLY A 504 -15.86 -0.53 12.11
N GLY A 505 -14.82 -1.16 12.66
CA GLY A 505 -13.43 -0.86 12.28
C GLY A 505 -13.07 -1.40 10.89
N HIS A 506 -12.01 -0.85 10.29
CA HIS A 506 -11.55 -1.25 8.95
C HIS A 506 -10.18 -1.92 9.02
N LEU A 507 -10.10 -3.16 8.54
CA LEU A 507 -8.87 -3.90 8.36
C LEU A 507 -8.39 -3.75 6.92
N SER A 508 -7.15 -3.31 6.71
CA SER A 508 -6.45 -3.33 5.42
C SER A 508 -5.30 -4.33 5.50
N LEU A 509 -5.26 -5.27 4.56
CA LEU A 509 -4.28 -6.36 4.54
C LEU A 509 -3.58 -6.40 3.17
N THR A 510 -2.26 -6.50 3.17
CA THR A 510 -1.50 -6.83 1.96
C THR A 510 -1.74 -8.30 1.59
N TRP A 511 -2.25 -8.53 0.38
CA TRP A 511 -2.66 -9.87 -0.07
C TRP A 511 -2.08 -10.31 -1.41
N ALA A 512 -1.41 -9.41 -2.14
CA ALA A 512 -0.73 -9.73 -3.39
C ALA A 512 0.49 -8.83 -3.63
N HIS A 513 1.50 -9.39 -4.31
CA HIS A 513 2.57 -8.64 -4.95
C HIS A 513 2.13 -8.17 -6.34
N ILE A 514 2.70 -7.05 -6.79
CA ILE A 514 2.57 -6.55 -8.16
C ILE A 514 3.88 -6.82 -8.89
N THR A 515 3.77 -7.41 -10.07
CA THR A 515 4.87 -7.65 -11.00
C THR A 515 4.63 -6.83 -12.28
N ALA A 516 5.66 -6.15 -12.74
CA ALA A 516 5.63 -5.36 -13.96
C ALA A 516 5.47 -6.25 -15.22
N PRO A 517 5.11 -5.69 -16.40
CA PRO A 517 4.92 -6.48 -17.62
C PRO A 517 6.09 -7.37 -18.02
N GLN A 518 7.34 -6.92 -17.78
CA GLN A 518 8.55 -7.69 -18.09
C GLN A 518 8.98 -8.64 -16.95
N GLY A 519 8.14 -8.86 -15.93
CA GLY A 519 8.40 -9.86 -14.89
C GLY A 519 9.22 -9.39 -13.69
N TRP A 520 9.55 -8.09 -13.59
CA TRP A 520 10.33 -7.55 -12.47
C TRP A 520 9.45 -6.99 -11.35
N ALA A 521 9.99 -7.00 -10.13
CA ALA A 521 9.29 -6.59 -8.92
C ALA A 521 9.42 -5.08 -8.66
N LEU A 522 8.29 -4.42 -8.42
CA LEU A 522 8.26 -3.00 -8.06
C LEU A 522 8.64 -2.76 -6.59
N GLN A 523 8.34 -3.70 -5.71
CA GLN A 523 8.49 -3.52 -4.26
C GLN A 523 9.93 -3.17 -3.88
N ASP A 524 10.07 -2.09 -3.11
CA ASP A 524 11.32 -1.49 -2.62
C ASP A 524 12.31 -1.01 -3.71
N LEU A 525 11.95 -1.17 -4.99
CA LEU A 525 12.73 -0.70 -6.14
C LEU A 525 12.12 0.55 -6.77
N GLY A 526 10.80 0.53 -7.00
CA GLY A 526 10.09 1.51 -7.81
C GLY A 526 10.47 1.48 -9.29
N VAL A 527 9.95 2.44 -10.04
CA VAL A 527 10.30 2.70 -11.43
C VAL A 527 11.53 3.63 -11.45
N LEU A 528 12.61 3.14 -12.04
CA LEU A 528 13.77 3.98 -12.39
C LEU A 528 13.47 4.76 -13.68
N PRO A 529 13.68 6.09 -13.72
CA PRO A 529 13.44 6.88 -14.92
C PRO A 529 14.53 6.65 -15.98
N GLN A 530 14.15 6.71 -17.27
CA GLN A 530 15.09 6.73 -18.39
C GLN A 530 15.88 8.04 -18.46
N LEU A 531 15.28 9.15 -18.02
CA LEU A 531 15.93 10.45 -17.89
C LEU A 531 15.89 10.92 -16.42
N CYS A 532 17.02 10.79 -15.73
CA CYS A 532 17.11 11.14 -14.32
C CYS A 532 17.32 12.67 -14.14
N THR A 533 16.46 13.30 -13.35
CA THR A 533 16.55 14.72 -12.97
C THR A 533 16.80 14.92 -11.48
N SER A 534 16.97 13.83 -10.73
CA SER A 534 17.36 13.88 -9.31
C SER A 534 18.66 14.70 -9.12
N PRO A 535 18.68 15.67 -8.20
CA PRO A 535 19.88 16.49 -7.94
C PRO A 535 21.10 15.66 -7.47
N GLN A 536 20.84 14.50 -6.86
CA GLN A 536 21.84 13.55 -6.39
C GLN A 536 22.03 12.37 -7.36
N GLY A 537 21.49 12.45 -8.57
CA GLY A 537 21.65 11.44 -9.61
C GLY A 537 23.12 11.22 -9.98
N GLN A 538 23.46 9.98 -10.32
CA GLN A 538 24.83 9.59 -10.70
C GLN A 538 25.33 10.35 -11.94
N PHE A 539 24.41 10.70 -12.85
CA PHE A 539 24.72 11.41 -14.10
C PHE A 539 24.03 12.77 -14.12
N SER A 540 24.74 13.81 -14.54
CA SER A 540 24.10 15.13 -14.70
C SER A 540 23.08 15.11 -15.84
N LEU A 541 21.99 15.90 -15.72
CA LEU A 541 20.99 16.02 -16.78
C LEU A 541 21.61 16.47 -18.11
N ARG A 542 22.62 17.34 -18.05
CA ARG A 542 23.34 17.82 -19.24
C ARG A 542 24.05 16.68 -19.97
N ASP A 543 24.74 15.81 -19.24
CA ASP A 543 25.48 14.69 -19.83
C ASP A 543 24.53 13.62 -20.37
N GLN A 544 23.44 13.36 -19.66
CA GLN A 544 22.39 12.46 -20.15
C GLN A 544 21.78 12.96 -21.47
N LEU A 545 21.40 14.23 -21.56
CA LEU A 545 20.87 14.82 -22.80
C LEU A 545 21.92 14.84 -23.93
N ALA A 546 23.21 15.01 -23.61
CA ALA A 546 24.29 14.93 -24.59
C ALA A 546 24.47 13.51 -25.13
N ALA A 547 24.39 12.50 -24.26
CA ALA A 547 24.43 11.10 -24.67
C ALA A 547 23.23 10.74 -25.56
N LEU A 548 22.01 11.18 -25.20
CA LEU A 548 20.79 10.91 -25.97
C LEU A 548 20.84 11.53 -27.37
N ARG A 549 21.50 12.69 -27.54
CA ARG A 549 21.75 13.28 -28.88
C ARG A 549 22.70 12.45 -29.74
N ALA A 550 23.53 11.63 -29.11
CA ALA A 550 24.44 10.71 -29.77
C ALA A 550 23.85 9.27 -29.84
N ASP A 551 22.52 9.13 -29.70
CA ASP A 551 21.80 7.85 -29.67
C ASP A 551 22.28 6.88 -28.58
N GLN A 552 22.82 7.40 -27.48
CA GLN A 552 23.27 6.64 -26.31
C GLN A 552 22.45 7.00 -25.06
N SER A 553 22.34 6.07 -24.10
CA SER A 553 21.77 6.38 -22.79
C SER A 553 22.73 5.95 -21.68
N LEU A 554 22.96 6.85 -20.73
CA LEU A 554 23.76 6.56 -19.53
C LEU A 554 22.98 5.67 -18.54
N MET A 555 21.65 5.65 -18.65
CA MET A 555 20.77 4.87 -17.77
C MET A 555 20.60 3.41 -18.22
N THR A 556 21.03 3.03 -19.43
CA THR A 556 20.78 1.69 -20.02
C THR A 556 21.15 0.53 -19.09
N ASN A 557 22.32 0.60 -18.44
CA ASN A 557 22.74 -0.48 -17.54
C ASN A 557 21.87 -0.56 -16.29
N ALA A 558 21.56 0.58 -15.67
CA ALA A 558 20.72 0.63 -14.48
C ALA A 558 19.30 0.13 -14.77
N LEU A 559 18.72 0.55 -15.90
CA LEU A 559 17.40 0.07 -16.36
C LEU A 559 17.43 -1.44 -16.60
N ARG A 560 18.43 -1.96 -17.31
CA ARG A 560 18.56 -3.41 -17.55
C ARG A 560 18.64 -4.20 -16.25
N GLN A 561 19.47 -3.76 -15.30
CA GLN A 561 19.61 -4.42 -14.01
C GLN A 561 18.33 -4.34 -13.17
N SER A 562 17.59 -3.22 -13.26
CA SER A 562 16.32 -3.07 -12.55
C SER A 562 15.26 -4.06 -13.04
N ARG A 563 15.27 -4.43 -14.32
CA ARG A 563 14.37 -5.43 -14.92
C ARG A 563 14.75 -6.88 -14.56
N LEU A 564 15.87 -7.10 -13.87
CA LEU A 564 16.27 -8.40 -13.34
C LEU A 564 15.90 -8.57 -11.85
N ILE A 565 15.36 -7.53 -11.21
CA ILE A 565 14.96 -7.59 -9.80
C ILE A 565 13.67 -8.39 -9.65
N SER A 566 13.73 -9.44 -8.83
CA SER A 566 12.58 -10.21 -8.35
C SER A 566 12.21 -9.84 -6.92
N THR A 567 11.10 -10.39 -6.40
CA THR A 567 10.68 -10.25 -4.99
C THR A 567 11.73 -10.76 -4.00
N ASP A 568 12.51 -11.78 -4.39
CA ASP A 568 13.52 -12.41 -3.52
C ASP A 568 14.92 -11.77 -3.64
N SER A 569 15.08 -10.79 -4.53
CA SER A 569 16.35 -10.12 -4.73
C SER A 569 16.83 -9.42 -3.43
N PRO A 570 18.14 -9.36 -3.16
CA PRO A 570 18.65 -8.71 -1.94
C PRO A 570 18.31 -7.22 -1.89
N GLU A 571 17.93 -6.71 -0.73
CA GLU A 571 17.66 -5.28 -0.54
C GLU A 571 18.84 -4.39 -0.96
N ALA A 572 20.07 -4.86 -0.75
CA ALA A 572 21.28 -4.13 -1.15
C ALA A 572 21.33 -3.88 -2.67
N ALA A 573 20.85 -4.83 -3.48
CA ALA A 573 20.78 -4.67 -4.93
C ALA A 573 19.75 -3.61 -5.33
N ARG A 574 18.55 -3.65 -4.73
CA ARG A 574 17.51 -2.62 -4.95
C ARG A 574 18.00 -1.23 -4.54
N ARG A 575 18.62 -1.13 -3.36
CA ARG A 575 19.22 0.13 -2.87
C ARG A 575 20.29 0.64 -3.82
N ALA A 576 21.21 -0.20 -4.28
CA ALA A 576 22.26 0.20 -5.21
C ALA A 576 21.71 0.77 -6.52
N LEU A 577 20.66 0.16 -7.07
CA LEU A 577 19.99 0.66 -8.28
C LEU A 577 19.29 2.00 -8.03
N ARG A 578 18.57 2.13 -6.91
CA ARG A 578 17.93 3.40 -6.53
C ARG A 578 18.94 4.54 -6.37
N GLN A 579 20.18 4.26 -5.96
CA GLN A 579 21.22 5.29 -5.87
C GLN A 579 21.71 5.83 -7.22
N VAL A 580 21.45 5.14 -8.34
CA VAL A 580 21.78 5.68 -9.68
C VAL A 580 20.93 6.93 -9.97
N CYS A 581 19.66 6.92 -9.55
CA CYS A 581 18.76 8.05 -9.62
C CYS A 581 17.94 8.16 -8.32
N PRO A 582 18.51 8.72 -7.23
CA PRO A 582 17.88 8.73 -5.92
C PRO A 582 16.49 9.39 -5.94
N PRO A 583 15.52 8.90 -5.16
CA PRO A 583 14.24 9.56 -4.99
C PRO A 583 14.42 11.02 -4.58
N ALA A 584 13.70 11.92 -5.23
CA ALA A 584 13.71 13.35 -4.96
C ALA A 584 12.31 13.92 -5.16
N ALA A 585 12.00 15.01 -4.46
CA ALA A 585 10.77 15.77 -4.67
C ALA A 585 10.70 16.36 -6.09
N ALA A 586 9.48 16.60 -6.57
CA ALA A 586 9.23 17.27 -7.85
C ALA A 586 10.03 18.57 -8.00
N SER A 587 10.57 18.78 -9.21
CA SER A 587 11.34 19.96 -9.58
C SER A 587 10.82 20.59 -10.89
N PRO A 588 10.90 21.92 -11.07
CA PRO A 588 10.70 22.57 -12.37
C PRO A 588 11.66 22.06 -13.47
N THR A 589 12.78 21.45 -13.08
CA THR A 589 13.71 20.80 -14.01
C THR A 589 13.07 19.61 -14.72
N ASP A 590 12.14 18.88 -14.08
CA ASP A 590 11.55 17.66 -14.65
C ASP A 590 10.77 17.97 -15.92
N ILE A 591 9.88 18.98 -15.86
CA ILE A 591 9.11 19.39 -17.03
C ILE A 591 10.03 19.91 -18.13
N SER A 592 11.05 20.71 -17.78
CA SER A 592 12.01 21.23 -18.76
C SER A 592 12.79 20.10 -19.45
N ALA A 593 13.16 19.05 -18.72
CA ALA A 593 13.83 17.87 -19.23
C ALA A 593 12.92 17.04 -20.14
N ALA A 594 11.67 16.82 -19.75
CA ALA A 594 10.68 16.12 -20.58
C ALA A 594 10.42 16.87 -21.89
N LEU A 595 10.24 18.19 -21.85
CA LEU A 595 10.06 18.98 -23.08
C LEU A 595 11.30 18.93 -23.99
N ALA A 596 12.51 18.85 -23.43
CA ALA A 596 13.73 18.73 -24.21
C ALA A 596 13.76 17.43 -25.05
N LEU A 597 13.08 16.36 -24.62
CA LEU A 597 12.93 15.12 -25.39
C LEU A 597 12.16 15.35 -26.70
N PHE A 598 11.14 16.20 -26.67
CA PHE A 598 10.32 16.48 -27.86
C PHE A 598 10.95 17.51 -28.79
N ILE A 599 11.74 18.44 -28.24
CA ILE A 599 12.33 19.55 -29.01
C ILE A 599 13.62 19.14 -29.70
N ILE A 600 14.45 18.34 -29.03
CA ILE A 600 15.75 17.95 -29.56
C ILE A 600 15.56 16.74 -30.49
N PRO A 601 16.05 16.78 -31.74
CA PRO A 601 15.95 15.63 -32.64
C PRO A 601 16.58 14.37 -32.04
N HIS A 602 15.97 13.22 -32.31
CA HIS A 602 16.43 11.87 -31.93
C HIS A 602 16.42 11.53 -30.42
N THR A 603 16.47 12.51 -29.51
CA THR A 603 16.58 12.24 -28.06
C THR A 603 15.41 11.42 -27.50
N TYR A 604 14.17 11.71 -27.91
CA TYR A 604 13.01 10.92 -27.51
C TYR A 604 13.14 9.45 -27.91
N ARG A 605 13.49 9.20 -29.18
CA ARG A 605 13.65 7.84 -29.72
C ARG A 605 14.81 7.12 -29.04
N ALA A 606 15.95 7.79 -28.85
CA ALA A 606 17.09 7.24 -28.12
C ALA A 606 16.69 6.84 -26.70
N ALA A 607 15.94 7.68 -25.99
CA ALA A 607 15.51 7.37 -24.62
C ALA A 607 14.56 6.17 -24.54
N LEU A 608 13.76 5.91 -25.57
CA LEU A 608 12.89 4.72 -25.67
C LEU A 608 13.67 3.44 -25.98
N LEU A 609 14.54 3.45 -26.99
CA LEU A 609 15.23 2.26 -27.51
C LEU A 609 16.22 1.61 -26.54
N HIS A 610 16.61 2.32 -25.49
CA HIS A 610 17.57 1.84 -24.48
C HIS A 610 16.92 1.08 -23.31
N LEU A 611 15.62 0.81 -23.40
CA LEU A 611 14.94 -0.18 -22.56
C LEU A 611 15.20 -1.59 -23.10
N PRO A 612 15.48 -2.58 -22.26
CA PRO A 612 15.63 -3.97 -22.72
C PRO A 612 14.34 -4.45 -23.40
N ASP A 613 14.45 -5.07 -24.57
CA ASP A 613 13.32 -5.76 -25.19
C ASP A 613 12.95 -7.00 -24.36
N ASN A 614 11.65 -7.31 -24.33
CA ASN A 614 11.09 -8.48 -23.64
C ASN A 614 11.76 -9.81 -24.03
N THR A 615 12.27 -9.89 -25.26
CA THR A 615 12.97 -11.07 -25.83
C THR A 615 14.36 -11.32 -25.22
N ALA A 616 14.97 -10.31 -24.60
CA ALA A 616 16.30 -10.42 -24.00
C ALA A 616 16.26 -10.92 -22.54
N ILE A 617 15.10 -10.90 -21.88
CA ILE A 617 14.95 -11.24 -20.45
C ILE A 617 14.39 -12.65 -20.27
N HIS A 618 13.58 -13.13 -21.21
CA HIS A 618 13.13 -14.53 -21.28
C HIS A 618 13.45 -15.12 -22.66
N PRO A 619 14.44 -16.03 -22.79
CA PRO A 619 14.59 -16.81 -24.02
C PRO A 619 13.34 -17.69 -24.15
N ALA A 620 12.55 -17.43 -25.19
CA ALA A 620 11.38 -18.16 -25.68
C ALA A 620 10.89 -19.30 -24.75
N ALA A 621 9.81 -19.04 -24.01
CA ALA A 621 8.96 -20.14 -23.58
C ALA A 621 8.47 -20.83 -24.86
N ASN A 622 8.99 -22.04 -25.11
CA ASN A 622 8.62 -22.88 -26.23
C ASN A 622 7.09 -23.00 -26.28
N THR A 623 6.48 -22.30 -27.23
CA THR A 623 5.17 -22.65 -27.76
C THR A 623 5.34 -23.91 -28.60
N THR A 624 5.18 -25.07 -27.98
CA THR A 624 4.79 -26.27 -28.73
C THR A 624 3.28 -26.24 -28.97
N PRO A 625 2.84 -26.67 -30.17
CA PRO A 625 1.53 -26.38 -30.76
C PRO A 625 0.34 -26.97 -30.00
#